data_AF-A0A3B1B769-F1
#
_entry.id   AF-A0A3B1B769-F1
#
_cell.length_a   1.000
_cell.length_b   1.000
_cell.length_c   1.000
_cell.angle_alpha   90.00
_cell.angle_beta   90.00
_cell.angle_gamma   90.00
#
_symmetry.space_group_name_H-M   'P 1'
#
loop_
_entity.id
_entity.type
_entity.pdbx_description
1 polymer ?
#
loop_
_entity_poly.entity_id
_entity_poly.type
_entity_poly.pdbx_seq_one_letter_code
_entity_poly.pdbx_strand_id
1 'polypeptide(L)'
;MNSYQCINTRQQGYRRERGAILVTALVMLIILTLLGLASMRNSAMEERMAANDVFRNRAFQAADATVETALVGMVDGSGAINGSSFNQAYKKYLAPLTVTVIPDFTYYTAAGGPAINNTTTLTYMRTVVTNAGGSIGLGQGFTYFLFEVEAQAQVDGTGARSTVTRGVVIPVPNG
;
A
#
# COMPACT_ATOMS: atom_id res chain seq x y z
N MET A 1 2.74 -17.99 103.38
CA MET A 1 1.42 -17.93 102.72
C MET A 1 1.40 -16.68 101.85
N ASN A 2 1.87 -16.80 100.60
CA ASN A 2 1.07 -16.93 99.37
C ASN A 2 0.58 -15.58 98.84
N SER A 3 1.17 -15.15 97.72
CA SER A 3 0.59 -14.15 96.83
C SER A 3 1.04 -14.47 95.40
N TYR A 4 0.38 -15.43 94.77
CA TYR A 4 0.52 -15.66 93.33
C TYR A 4 -0.35 -14.63 92.60
N GLN A 5 0.29 -13.67 91.91
CA GLN A 5 -0.40 -12.81 90.95
C GLN A 5 -0.53 -13.56 89.62
N CYS A 6 -1.77 -13.73 89.17
CA CYS A 6 -2.09 -14.29 87.86
C CYS A 6 -1.86 -13.23 86.76
N ILE A 7 -0.97 -13.54 85.81
CA ILE A 7 -0.78 -12.77 84.58
C ILE A 7 -2.00 -13.03 83.69
N ASN A 8 -2.84 -12.01 83.50
CA ASN A 8 -4.01 -12.06 82.62
C ASN A 8 -3.59 -11.68 81.20
N THR A 9 -3.18 -12.69 80.42
CA THR A 9 -2.94 -12.54 78.98
C THR A 9 -4.27 -12.45 78.26
N ARG A 10 -4.73 -11.23 77.96
CA ARG A 10 -5.90 -11.00 77.10
C ARG A 10 -5.61 -11.56 75.71
N GLN A 11 -6.06 -12.79 75.44
CA GLN A 11 -6.07 -13.34 74.09
C GLN A 11 -7.07 -12.56 73.25
N GLN A 12 -6.56 -11.65 72.41
CA GLN A 12 -7.36 -11.03 71.36
C GLN A 12 -7.72 -12.11 70.34
N GLY A 13 -8.98 -12.54 70.39
CA GLY A 13 -9.53 -13.46 69.41
C GLY A 13 -9.45 -12.86 68.01
N TYR A 14 -8.54 -13.36 67.18
CA TYR A 14 -8.57 -13.16 65.74
C TYR A 14 -9.92 -13.68 65.23
N ARG A 15 -10.85 -12.76 64.95
CA ARG A 15 -12.09 -13.06 64.24
C ARG A 15 -11.68 -13.67 62.89
N ARG A 16 -11.94 -14.96 62.72
CA ARG A 16 -11.69 -15.70 61.48
C ARG A 16 -12.71 -15.29 60.43
N GLU A 17 -12.44 -14.22 59.71
CA GLU A 17 -13.19 -13.86 58.49
C GLU A 17 -12.79 -14.83 57.36
N ARG A 18 -13.45 -15.99 57.29
CA ARG A 18 -13.17 -17.04 56.29
C ARG A 18 -14.07 -17.01 55.05
N GLY A 19 -14.87 -15.96 54.85
CA GLY A 19 -15.83 -15.89 53.74
C GLY A 19 -15.42 -15.02 52.54
N ALA A 20 -14.59 -13.99 52.76
CA ALA A 20 -14.36 -12.95 51.74
C ALA A 20 -13.37 -13.36 50.62
N ILE A 21 -12.43 -14.26 50.92
CA ILE A 21 -11.34 -14.61 49.99
C ILE A 21 -11.88 -15.18 48.67
N LEU A 22 -12.85 -16.09 48.74
CA LEU A 22 -13.38 -16.76 47.55
C LEU A 22 -14.12 -15.79 46.62
N VAL A 23 -14.84 -14.82 47.19
CA VAL A 23 -15.52 -13.75 46.42
C VAL A 23 -14.50 -12.82 45.78
N THR A 24 -13.47 -12.38 46.53
CA THR A 24 -12.43 -11.51 45.97
C THR A 24 -11.60 -12.19 44.88
N ALA A 25 -11.29 -13.48 45.04
CA ALA A 25 -10.57 -14.26 44.03
C ALA A 25 -11.38 -14.40 42.74
N LEU A 26 -12.70 -14.63 42.85
CA LEU A 26 -13.60 -14.71 41.71
C LEU A 26 -13.72 -13.35 40.99
N VAL A 27 -13.86 -12.26 41.74
CA VAL A 27 -13.90 -10.89 41.17
C VAL A 27 -12.59 -10.58 40.44
N MET A 28 -11.44 -10.87 41.06
CA MET A 28 -10.13 -10.65 40.43
C MET A 28 -9.95 -11.48 39.15
N LEU A 29 -10.39 -12.75 39.16
CA LEU A 29 -10.34 -13.59 37.97
C LEU A 29 -11.20 -13.04 36.82
N ILE A 30 -12.40 -12.53 37.14
CA ILE A 30 -13.26 -11.89 36.14
C ILE A 30 -12.59 -10.63 35.59
N ILE A 31 -11.98 -9.80 36.44
CA ILE A 31 -11.27 -8.60 35.98
C ILE A 31 -10.13 -8.99 35.03
N LEU A 32 -9.31 -9.98 35.39
CA LEU A 32 -8.20 -10.45 34.55
C LEU A 32 -8.68 -11.01 33.21
N THR A 33 -9.78 -11.77 33.20
CA THR A 33 -10.33 -12.32 31.95
C THR A 33 -10.88 -11.21 31.05
N LEU A 34 -11.54 -10.18 31.59
CA LEU A 34 -12.00 -9.03 30.82
C LEU A 34 -10.84 -8.21 30.25
N LEU A 35 -9.77 -7.99 31.03
CA LEU A 35 -8.56 -7.34 30.56
C LEU A 35 -7.88 -8.16 29.46
N GLY A 36 -7.81 -9.49 29.62
CA GLY A 36 -7.31 -10.41 28.61
C GLY A 36 -8.12 -10.35 27.31
N LEU A 37 -9.46 -10.37 27.39
CA LEU A 37 -10.32 -10.23 26.21
C LEU A 37 -10.18 -8.87 25.53
N ALA A 38 -10.11 -7.79 26.29
CA ALA A 38 -9.92 -6.45 25.74
C ALA A 38 -8.57 -6.35 25.01
N SER A 39 -7.49 -6.89 25.60
CA SER A 39 -6.17 -6.95 24.96
C SER A 39 -6.20 -7.76 23.66
N MET A 40 -6.83 -8.95 23.67
CA MET A 40 -6.93 -9.79 22.46
C MET A 40 -7.74 -9.11 21.35
N ARG A 41 -8.82 -8.40 21.69
CA ARG A 41 -9.62 -7.63 20.73
C ARG A 41 -8.81 -6.53 20.06
N ASN A 42 -7.98 -5.82 20.82
CA ASN A 42 -7.10 -4.80 20.28
C ASN A 42 -6.05 -5.42 19.34
N SER A 43 -5.40 -6.52 19.75
CA SER A 43 -4.44 -7.23 18.89
C SER A 43 -5.07 -7.71 17.58
N ALA A 44 -6.29 -8.23 17.60
CA ALA A 44 -7.00 -8.64 16.38
C ALA A 44 -7.34 -7.46 15.46
N MET A 45 -7.57 -6.26 16.02
CA MET A 45 -7.78 -5.05 15.23
C MET A 45 -6.47 -4.57 14.60
N GLU A 46 -5.39 -4.55 15.37
CA GLU A 46 -4.05 -4.21 14.89
C GLU A 46 -3.58 -5.15 13.77
N GLU A 47 -3.83 -6.45 13.90
CA GLU A 47 -3.53 -7.44 12.85
C GLU A 47 -4.28 -7.13 11.55
N ARG A 48 -5.57 -6.78 11.62
CA ARG A 48 -6.36 -6.40 10.43
C ARG A 48 -5.86 -5.09 9.80
N MET A 49 -5.47 -4.12 10.61
CA MET A 49 -4.87 -2.87 10.11
C MET A 49 -3.53 -3.14 9.43
N ALA A 50 -2.67 -3.97 10.03
CA ALA A 50 -1.40 -4.38 9.44
C ALA A 50 -1.61 -5.14 8.12
N ALA A 51 -2.58 -6.04 8.06
CA ALA A 51 -2.93 -6.76 6.82
C ALA A 51 -3.41 -5.80 5.72
N ASN A 52 -4.24 -4.82 6.07
CA ASN A 52 -4.72 -3.81 5.14
C ASN A 52 -3.59 -2.91 4.61
N ASP A 53 -2.64 -2.53 5.46
CA ASP A 53 -1.48 -1.75 5.05
C ASP A 53 -0.55 -2.54 4.11
N VAL A 54 -0.41 -3.86 4.33
CA VAL A 54 0.30 -4.74 3.40
C VAL A 54 -0.38 -4.76 2.03
N PHE A 55 -1.72 -4.84 1.96
CA PHE A 55 -2.44 -4.80 0.69
C PHE A 55 -2.26 -3.47 -0.04
N ARG A 56 -2.29 -2.34 0.68
CA ARG A 56 -2.03 -1.01 0.11
C ARG A 56 -0.61 -0.90 -0.43
N ASN A 57 0.39 -1.36 0.31
CA ASN A 57 1.77 -1.35 -0.13
C ASN A 57 2.00 -2.24 -1.36
N ARG A 58 1.35 -3.40 -1.43
CA ARG A 58 1.40 -4.28 -2.61
C ARG A 58 0.75 -3.64 -3.83
N ALA A 59 -0.41 -3.00 -3.67
CA ALA A 59 -1.03 -2.23 -4.73
C ALA A 59 -0.08 -1.13 -5.24
N PHE A 60 0.58 -0.42 -4.33
CA PHE A 60 1.53 0.62 -4.71
C PHE A 60 2.73 0.06 -5.51
N GLN A 61 3.35 -1.01 -5.02
CA GLN A 61 4.48 -1.64 -5.71
C GLN A 61 4.09 -2.16 -7.11
N ALA A 62 2.90 -2.75 -7.23
CA ALA A 62 2.38 -3.21 -8.52
C ALA A 62 2.12 -2.05 -9.50
N ALA A 63 1.54 -0.95 -9.02
CA ALA A 63 1.34 0.24 -9.85
C ALA A 63 2.68 0.81 -10.33
N ASP A 64 3.68 0.89 -9.45
CA ASP A 64 5.00 1.43 -9.79
C ASP A 64 5.74 0.57 -10.83
N ALA A 65 5.73 -0.75 -10.64
CA ALA A 65 6.30 -1.71 -11.59
C ALA A 65 5.59 -1.66 -12.96
N THR A 66 4.27 -1.44 -12.95
CA THR A 66 3.48 -1.30 -14.17
C THR A 66 3.87 -0.03 -14.93
N VAL A 67 4.00 1.11 -14.26
CA VAL A 67 4.46 2.35 -14.91
C VAL A 67 5.88 2.18 -15.47
N GLU A 68 6.79 1.57 -14.72
CA GLU A 68 8.17 1.35 -15.18
C GLU A 68 8.20 0.49 -16.45
N THR A 69 7.48 -0.62 -16.46
CA THR A 69 7.39 -1.51 -17.63
C THR A 69 6.76 -0.79 -18.83
N ALA A 70 5.73 0.03 -18.58
CA ALA A 70 5.10 0.86 -19.59
C ALA A 70 6.07 1.88 -20.21
N LEU A 71 6.89 2.54 -19.38
CA LEU A 71 7.88 3.53 -19.83
C LEU A 71 8.99 2.91 -20.66
N VAL A 72 9.57 1.79 -20.21
CA VAL A 72 10.58 1.04 -20.99
C VAL A 72 10.02 0.66 -22.36
N GLY A 73 8.74 0.23 -22.38
CA GLY A 73 8.05 -0.10 -23.62
C GLY A 73 7.92 1.04 -24.63
N MET A 74 7.82 2.28 -24.17
CA MET A 74 7.72 3.45 -25.05
C MET A 74 9.07 3.81 -25.68
N VAL A 75 10.18 3.54 -24.99
CA VAL A 75 11.53 3.86 -25.47
C VAL A 75 12.02 2.80 -26.44
N ASP A 76 11.85 1.53 -26.10
CA ASP A 76 12.41 0.40 -26.85
C ASP A 76 11.42 -0.22 -27.85
N GLY A 77 10.16 0.23 -27.85
CA GLY A 77 9.08 -0.33 -28.68
C GLY A 77 8.70 -1.77 -28.33
N SER A 78 9.22 -2.30 -27.22
CA SER A 78 9.18 -3.71 -26.82
C SER A 78 8.17 -4.01 -25.70
N GLY A 79 7.54 -2.99 -25.11
CA GLY A 79 6.75 -3.17 -23.90
C GLY A 79 5.27 -3.49 -24.11
N ALA A 80 4.64 -3.89 -23.01
CA ALA A 80 3.24 -4.34 -22.91
C ALA A 80 2.21 -3.29 -23.37
N ILE A 81 2.61 -2.06 -23.67
CA ILE A 81 1.74 -1.13 -24.37
C ILE A 81 1.66 -1.60 -25.82
N ASN A 82 0.63 -2.39 -26.15
CA ASN A 82 0.34 -2.88 -27.51
C ASN A 82 0.85 -1.86 -28.53
N GLY A 83 1.90 -2.19 -29.30
CA GLY A 83 2.66 -1.22 -30.12
C GLY A 83 1.83 -0.42 -31.13
N SER A 84 0.58 -0.81 -31.33
CA SER A 84 -0.47 -0.05 -32.02
C SER A 84 -0.91 1.23 -31.28
N SER A 85 -0.93 1.23 -29.96
CA SER A 85 -1.42 2.31 -29.08
C SER A 85 -0.45 3.49 -29.01
N PHE A 86 0.85 3.20 -28.87
CA PHE A 86 1.91 4.20 -28.95
C PHE A 86 1.98 4.79 -30.37
N ASN A 87 1.93 3.95 -31.40
CA ASN A 87 1.86 4.42 -32.80
C ASN A 87 0.62 5.27 -33.08
N GLN A 88 -0.50 5.05 -32.38
CA GLN A 88 -1.73 5.82 -32.54
C GLN A 88 -1.66 7.18 -31.82
N ALA A 89 -0.97 7.25 -30.68
CA ALA A 89 -0.62 8.51 -30.01
C ALA A 89 0.43 9.31 -30.79
N TYR A 90 1.45 8.64 -31.33
CA TYR A 90 2.50 9.22 -32.16
C TYR A 90 1.97 9.72 -33.53
N LYS A 91 1.07 8.98 -34.20
CA LYS A 91 0.54 9.35 -35.53
C LYS A 91 -0.44 10.53 -35.52
N LYS A 92 -0.90 11.01 -34.36
CA LYS A 92 -1.89 12.09 -34.27
C LYS A 92 -1.36 13.26 -33.46
N TYR A 93 -0.43 14.00 -34.05
CA TYR A 93 0.16 15.25 -33.56
C TYR A 93 -0.82 16.43 -33.31
N LEU A 94 -2.12 16.20 -33.03
CA LEU A 94 -3.14 17.26 -33.13
C LEU A 94 -4.20 17.31 -32.01
N ALA A 95 -4.18 16.46 -30.99
CA ALA A 95 -5.05 16.64 -29.82
C ALA A 95 -4.59 15.76 -28.64
N PRO A 96 -4.93 16.10 -27.38
CA PRO A 96 -4.82 15.18 -26.26
C PRO A 96 -5.54 13.87 -26.62
N LEU A 97 -4.79 12.80 -26.74
CA LEU A 97 -5.32 11.46 -26.96
C LEU A 97 -5.06 10.67 -25.68
N THR A 98 -6.14 10.26 -25.03
CA THR A 98 -6.11 9.28 -23.95
C THR A 98 -6.21 7.91 -24.58
N VAL A 99 -5.11 7.17 -24.61
CA VAL A 99 -5.14 5.76 -24.98
C VAL A 99 -5.10 4.95 -23.69
N THR A 100 -6.24 4.39 -23.32
CA THR A 100 -6.30 3.39 -22.26
C THR A 100 -5.75 2.11 -22.84
N VAL A 101 -4.54 1.74 -22.42
CA VAL A 101 -3.89 0.52 -22.89
C VAL A 101 -4.02 -0.50 -21.79
N ILE A 102 -4.94 -1.45 -21.99
CA ILE A 102 -5.06 -2.62 -21.13
C ILE A 102 -4.25 -3.72 -21.79
N PRO A 103 -3.05 -4.01 -21.25
CA PRO A 103 -2.78 -5.38 -20.76
C PRO A 103 -1.82 -5.41 -19.55
N ASP A 104 -1.50 -6.53 -18.90
CA ASP A 104 -2.16 -7.80 -18.57
C ASP A 104 -1.20 -8.46 -17.57
N PHE A 105 -1.04 -7.84 -16.40
CA PHE A 105 -0.26 -8.44 -15.31
C PHE A 105 -1.17 -8.55 -14.11
N THR A 106 -1.75 -9.74 -13.95
CA THR A 106 -2.24 -10.18 -12.66
C THR A 106 -1.03 -10.60 -11.84
N TYR A 107 -0.53 -9.72 -10.97
CA TYR A 107 0.48 -10.14 -9.99
C TYR A 107 -0.23 -11.00 -8.96
N TYR A 108 0.06 -12.29 -8.95
CA TYR A 108 -0.39 -13.15 -7.86
C TYR A 108 0.50 -12.89 -6.66
N THR A 109 -0.12 -12.50 -5.56
CA THR A 109 0.53 -12.63 -4.26
C THR A 109 0.71 -14.13 -3.97
N ALA A 110 1.66 -14.51 -3.11
CA ALA A 110 2.05 -15.91 -2.83
C ALA A 110 0.88 -16.92 -2.91
N ALA A 111 1.13 -18.13 -3.44
CA ALA A 111 0.11 -19.13 -3.78
C ALA A 111 -1.14 -19.12 -2.89
N GLY A 112 -2.28 -18.73 -3.47
CA GLY A 112 -3.57 -18.59 -2.78
C GLY A 112 -3.92 -17.18 -2.28
N GLY A 113 -3.02 -16.20 -2.45
CA GLY A 113 -3.30 -14.80 -2.14
C GLY A 113 -4.11 -14.08 -3.23
N PRO A 114 -4.70 -12.91 -2.91
CA PRO A 114 -5.46 -12.13 -3.86
C PRO A 114 -4.61 -11.70 -5.07
N ALA A 115 -5.21 -11.77 -6.24
CA ALA A 115 -4.69 -11.26 -7.49
C ALA A 115 -4.59 -9.73 -7.45
N ILE A 116 -3.61 -9.15 -8.15
CA ILE A 116 -3.49 -7.70 -8.31
C ILE A 116 -3.69 -7.36 -9.79
N ASN A 117 -4.78 -6.68 -10.10
CA ASN A 117 -5.10 -6.22 -11.45
C ASN A 117 -4.53 -4.84 -11.69
N ASN A 118 -3.94 -4.64 -12.88
CA ASN A 118 -3.30 -3.38 -13.25
C ASN A 118 -3.88 -2.82 -14.54
N THR A 119 -3.97 -1.49 -14.62
CA THR A 119 -4.42 -0.76 -15.81
C THR A 119 -3.47 0.40 -16.05
N THR A 120 -3.07 0.62 -17.30
CA THR A 120 -2.22 1.76 -17.68
C THR A 120 -2.94 2.67 -18.67
N THR A 121 -2.86 3.97 -18.44
CA THR A 121 -3.39 4.99 -19.34
C THR A 121 -2.23 5.88 -19.80
N LEU A 122 -2.13 6.03 -21.12
CA LEU A 122 -1.19 6.94 -21.75
C LEU A 122 -1.93 8.17 -22.25
N THR A 123 -1.53 9.35 -21.80
CA THR A 123 -2.10 10.62 -22.21
C THR A 123 -1.02 11.46 -22.89
N TYR A 124 -1.23 11.80 -24.16
CA TYR A 124 -0.39 12.79 -24.83
C TYR A 124 -0.72 14.20 -24.32
N MET A 125 0.30 14.94 -23.86
CA MET A 125 0.13 16.28 -23.29
C MET A 125 0.38 17.38 -24.32
N ARG A 126 1.58 17.40 -24.91
CA ARG A 126 2.01 18.45 -25.85
C ARG A 126 3.27 18.08 -26.62
N THR A 127 3.54 18.86 -27.67
CA THR A 127 4.81 18.88 -28.40
C THR A 127 5.55 20.18 -28.13
N VAL A 128 6.87 20.12 -27.95
CA VAL A 128 7.75 21.30 -27.87
C VAL A 128 8.81 21.17 -28.96
N VAL A 129 8.86 22.14 -29.87
CA VAL A 129 9.88 22.18 -30.93
C VAL A 129 10.97 23.15 -30.52
N THR A 130 12.22 22.70 -30.61
CA THR A 130 13.41 23.55 -30.45
C THR A 130 14.14 23.64 -31.77
N ASN A 131 14.53 24.86 -32.17
CA ASN A 131 15.29 25.12 -33.41
C ASN A 131 16.76 25.47 -33.12
N ALA A 132 17.20 25.30 -31.87
CA ALA A 132 18.59 25.53 -31.46
C ALA A 132 19.40 24.25 -31.72
N GLY A 133 20.55 24.39 -32.40
CA GLY A 133 21.34 23.25 -32.87
C GLY A 133 21.90 22.38 -31.75
N GLY A 134 21.59 21.08 -31.81
CA GLY A 134 22.25 20.06 -31.01
C GLY A 134 23.54 19.55 -31.68
N SER A 135 24.43 18.92 -30.91
CA SER A 135 25.71 18.36 -31.39
C SER A 135 25.58 17.04 -32.17
N ILE A 136 24.35 16.60 -32.45
CA ILE A 136 24.01 15.36 -33.16
C ILE A 136 23.19 15.74 -34.41
N GLY A 137 23.89 16.10 -35.50
CA GLY A 137 23.29 16.47 -36.80
C GLY A 137 23.76 17.81 -37.39
N LEU A 138 23.12 18.26 -38.47
CA LEU A 138 23.40 19.50 -39.23
C LEU A 138 23.04 20.80 -38.48
N GLY A 139 23.10 20.81 -37.14
CA GLY A 139 22.67 21.95 -36.32
C GLY A 139 21.16 22.14 -36.25
N GLN A 140 20.37 21.10 -36.59
CA GLN A 140 18.93 21.07 -36.38
C GLN A 140 18.63 20.79 -34.90
N GLY A 141 17.53 21.35 -34.38
CA GLY A 141 17.11 21.11 -33.00
C GLY A 141 16.30 19.83 -32.83
N PHE A 142 15.57 19.72 -31.72
CA PHE A 142 14.73 18.55 -31.39
C PHE A 142 13.27 18.92 -31.24
N THR A 143 12.40 18.00 -31.64
CA THR A 143 10.99 17.98 -31.28
C THR A 143 10.79 17.02 -30.11
N TYR A 144 10.27 17.53 -28.99
CA TYR A 144 9.99 16.77 -27.79
C TYR A 144 8.50 16.46 -27.70
N PHE A 145 8.16 15.19 -27.54
CA PHE A 145 6.80 14.74 -27.23
C PHE A 145 6.67 14.46 -25.74
N LEU A 146 5.72 15.12 -25.09
CA LEU A 146 5.46 14.97 -23.68
C LEU A 146 4.22 14.10 -23.48
N PHE A 147 4.38 13.04 -22.70
CA PHE A 147 3.29 12.15 -22.31
C PHE A 147 3.20 12.06 -20.79
N GLU A 148 2.00 11.74 -20.32
CA GLU A 148 1.70 11.36 -18.95
C GLU A 148 1.24 9.91 -18.95
N VAL A 149 1.82 9.13 -18.04
CA VAL A 149 1.55 7.70 -17.88
C VAL A 149 0.96 7.52 -16.51
N GLU A 150 -0.26 7.01 -16.45
CA GLU A 150 -0.94 6.68 -15.20
C GLU A 150 -1.13 5.17 -15.12
N ALA A 151 -0.58 4.51 -14.11
CA ALA A 151 -0.94 3.13 -13.79
C ALA A 151 -1.79 3.07 -12.52
N GLN A 152 -2.78 2.18 -12.55
CA GLN A 152 -3.63 1.87 -11.43
C GLN A 152 -3.52 0.39 -11.11
N ALA A 153 -3.35 0.08 -9.83
CA ALA A 153 -3.30 -1.28 -9.31
C ALA A 153 -4.43 -1.49 -8.30
N GLN A 154 -5.10 -2.62 -8.38
CA GLN A 154 -6.16 -3.01 -7.47
C GLN A 154 -5.96 -4.45 -7.01
N VAL A 155 -6.00 -4.68 -5.69
CA VAL A 155 -5.88 -6.02 -5.10
C VAL A 155 -7.27 -6.63 -4.96
N ASP A 156 -7.51 -7.75 -5.65
CA ASP A 156 -8.80 -8.41 -5.74
C ASP A 156 -9.35 -8.86 -4.39
N GLY A 157 -10.67 -8.72 -4.22
CA GLY A 157 -11.35 -9.04 -2.96
C GLY A 157 -10.97 -8.12 -1.80
N THR A 158 -10.08 -7.14 -2.01
CA THR A 158 -9.74 -6.10 -1.04
C THR A 158 -10.13 -4.73 -1.59
N GLY A 159 -10.44 -3.77 -0.72
CA GLY A 159 -10.66 -2.39 -1.13
C GLY A 159 -9.37 -1.63 -1.46
N ALA A 160 -8.21 -2.31 -1.53
CA ALA A 160 -6.92 -1.68 -1.71
C ALA A 160 -6.67 -1.34 -3.19
N ARG A 161 -6.49 -0.05 -3.45
CA ARG A 161 -6.14 0.50 -4.76
C ARG A 161 -4.99 1.49 -4.61
N SER A 162 -4.13 1.54 -5.61
CA SER A 162 -3.08 2.55 -5.75
C SER A 162 -3.04 3.09 -7.17
N THR A 163 -2.62 4.33 -7.31
CA THR A 163 -2.44 5.00 -8.61
C THR A 163 -1.10 5.71 -8.61
N VAL A 164 -0.32 5.52 -9.67
CA VAL A 164 0.99 6.10 -9.87
C VAL A 164 1.01 6.80 -11.22
N THR A 165 1.45 8.05 -11.22
CA THR A 165 1.51 8.88 -12.42
C THR A 165 2.94 9.36 -12.64
N ARG A 166 3.45 9.20 -13.86
CA ARG A 166 4.79 9.68 -14.25
C ARG A 166 4.74 10.37 -15.61
N GLY A 167 5.54 11.42 -15.75
CA GLY A 167 5.75 12.09 -17.03
C GLY A 167 6.90 11.46 -17.81
N VAL A 168 6.78 11.42 -19.15
CA VAL A 168 7.84 10.96 -20.05
C VAL A 168 7.99 11.90 -21.23
N VAL A 169 9.24 12.09 -21.65
CA VAL A 169 9.61 12.95 -22.78
C VAL A 169 10.39 12.14 -23.78
N ILE A 170 9.94 12.17 -25.04
CA ILE A 170 10.59 11.46 -26.14
C ILE A 170 11.12 12.50 -27.14
N PRO A 171 12.45 12.64 -27.29
CA PRO A 171 13.05 13.54 -28.27
C PRO A 171 13.12 12.89 -29.66
N VAL A 172 12.82 13.68 -30.69
CA VAL A 172 12.99 13.31 -32.11
C VAL A 172 13.80 14.40 -32.80
N PRO A 173 14.91 14.08 -33.48
CA PRO A 173 15.68 15.07 -34.24
C PRO A 173 14.82 15.76 -35.29
N ASN A 174 14.96 17.08 -35.42
CA ASN A 174 14.40 17.81 -36.56
C ASN A 174 15.27 17.46 -37.79
N GLY A 175 14.63 17.02 -38.87
CA GLY A 175 15.32 16.59 -40.11
C GLY A 175 16.18 17.67 -40.76
#